data_AF-A0A958CGC2-F1
#
_entry.id   AF-A0A958CGC2-F1
#
_cell.length_a   1.000
_cell.length_b   1.000
_cell.length_c   1.000
_cell.angle_alpha   90.00
_cell.angle_beta   90.00
_cell.angle_gamma   90.00
#
_symmetry.space_group_name_H-M   'P 1'
#
loop_
_entity.id
_entity.type
_entity.pdbx_description
1 polymer ?
#
loop_
_entity_poly.entity_id
_entity_poly.type
_entity_poly.pdbx_seq_one_letter_code
_entity_poly.pdbx_strand_id
1 'polypeptide(L)'
;VGWLYIDQGRPFASLWGGSTLAGYRKQGYYTALLAVRLQEAIQRGARFLTIDASPMSRPIVQRFGFRQITTACDYTWEPPQ
;
A
#
# COMPACT_ATOMS: atom_id res chain seq x y z
N VAL A 1 -3.45 -6.36 -8.55
CA VAL A 1 -4.75 -5.83 -8.04
C VAL A 1 -4.49 -5.02 -6.78
N GLY A 2 -5.44 -4.18 -6.35
CA GLY A 2 -5.36 -3.38 -5.12
C GLY A 2 -6.41 -2.28 -5.14
N TRP A 3 -6.69 -1.67 -3.99
CA TRP A 3 -7.65 -0.58 -3.86
C TRP A 3 -7.08 0.58 -3.04
N LEU A 4 -7.78 1.70 -3.09
CA LEU A 4 -7.49 2.94 -2.38
C LEU A 4 -8.67 3.24 -1.46
N TYR A 5 -8.39 3.51 -0.19
CA TYR A 5 -9.37 4.05 0.74
C TYR A 5 -9.11 5.54 0.91
N ILE A 6 -10.16 6.36 0.85
CA ILE A 6 -10.09 7.81 1.02
C ILE A 6 -10.97 8.17 2.20
N ASP A 7 -10.36 8.78 3.20
CA ASP A 7 -11.08 9.19 4.40
C ASP A 7 -11.69 10.58 4.17
N GLN A 8 -13.02 10.64 4.09
CA GLN A 8 -13.73 11.89 3.78
C GLN A 8 -13.50 12.93 4.88
N GLY A 9 -13.06 14.13 4.48
CA GLY A 9 -12.76 15.21 5.41
C GLY A 9 -11.43 15.07 6.14
N ARG A 10 -10.62 14.05 5.84
CA ARG A 10 -9.26 13.90 6.38
C ARG A 10 -8.20 14.00 5.29
N PRO A 11 -6.99 14.45 5.64
CA PRO A 11 -5.91 14.63 4.66
C PRO A 11 -5.23 13.31 4.25
N PHE A 12 -5.82 12.14 4.53
CA PHE A 12 -5.18 10.83 4.37
C PHE A 12 -5.92 9.95 3.36
N ALA A 13 -5.14 9.21 2.58
CA ALA A 13 -5.64 8.05 1.83
C ALA A 13 -4.74 6.83 2.07
N SER A 14 -5.33 5.63 2.05
CA SER A 14 -4.65 4.40 2.43
C SER A 14 -4.64 3.40 1.28
N LEU A 15 -3.46 2.84 0.99
CA LEU A 15 -3.24 1.88 -0.09
C LEU A 15 -3.36 0.45 0.43
N TRP A 16 -4.23 -0.36 -0.17
CA TRP A 16 -4.50 -1.71 0.32
C TRP A 16 -4.47 -2.76 -0.78
N GLY A 17 -4.18 -4.01 -0.39
CA GLY A 17 -4.26 -5.19 -1.25
C GLY A 17 -3.33 -5.19 -2.47
N GLY A 18 -2.31 -4.34 -2.48
CA GLY A 18 -1.40 -4.19 -3.62
C GLY A 18 -0.60 -5.45 -3.88
N SER A 19 -0.90 -6.16 -4.97
CA SER A 19 -0.26 -7.43 -5.31
C SER A 19 0.09 -7.57 -6.79
N THR A 20 1.13 -8.35 -7.05
CA THR A 20 1.59 -8.74 -8.39
C THR A 20 1.88 -10.24 -8.38
N LEU A 21 1.32 -10.95 -9.36
CA LEU A 21 1.55 -12.38 -9.57
C LEU A 21 3.05 -12.67 -9.69
N ALA A 22 3.49 -13.81 -9.17
CA ALA A 22 4.92 -14.14 -9.04
C ALA A 22 5.67 -14.06 -10.38
N GLY A 23 5.11 -14.62 -11.46
CA GLY A 23 5.72 -14.59 -12.80
C GLY A 23 5.83 -13.20 -13.43
N TYR A 24 5.14 -12.20 -12.87
CA TYR A 24 5.13 -10.81 -13.36
C TYR A 24 5.92 -9.86 -12.43
N ARG A 25 6.62 -10.37 -11.41
CA ARG A 25 7.44 -9.54 -10.52
C ARG A 25 8.67 -9.00 -11.27
N LYS A 26 9.22 -7.89 -10.76
CA LYS A 26 10.39 -7.18 -11.33
C LYS A 26 10.19 -6.62 -12.74
N GLN A 27 8.94 -6.54 -13.22
CA GLN A 27 8.59 -5.95 -14.51
C GLN A 27 7.91 -4.56 -14.36
N GLY A 28 7.91 -3.99 -13.15
CA GLY A 28 7.36 -2.65 -12.90
C GLY A 28 5.87 -2.59 -12.58
N TYR A 29 5.11 -3.69 -12.70
CA TYR A 29 3.65 -3.67 -12.46
C TYR A 29 3.24 -3.21 -11.05
N TYR A 30 3.98 -3.60 -10.00
CA TYR A 30 3.69 -3.12 -8.65
C TYR A 30 3.84 -1.60 -8.55
N THR A 31 4.90 -1.06 -9.13
CA THR A 31 5.17 0.39 -9.18
C THR A 31 4.14 1.13 -10.02
N ALA A 32 3.73 0.56 -11.15
CA ALA A 32 2.64 1.13 -11.97
C ALA A 32 1.33 1.19 -11.18
N LEU A 33 0.98 0.12 -10.46
CA LEU A 33 -0.20 0.08 -9.60
C LEU A 33 -0.10 1.08 -8.43
N LEU A 34 1.09 1.26 -7.84
CA LEU A 34 1.34 2.29 -6.83
C LEU A 34 1.10 3.69 -7.40
N ALA A 35 1.65 3.99 -8.58
CA ALA A 35 1.55 5.29 -9.23
C ALA A 35 0.10 5.69 -9.53
N VAL A 36 -0.70 4.79 -10.10
CA VAL A 36 -2.12 5.06 -10.42
C VAL A 36 -2.91 5.40 -9.14
N ARG A 37 -2.68 4.69 -8.04
CA ARG A 37 -3.37 4.96 -6.77
C ARG A 37 -2.91 6.25 -6.10
N LEU A 38 -1.62 6.58 -6.21
CA LEU A 38 -1.09 7.88 -5.75
C LEU A 38 -1.72 9.03 -6.52
N GLN A 39 -1.82 8.92 -7.86
CA GLN A 39 -2.44 9.93 -8.71
C GLN A 39 -3.92 10.13 -8.35
N GLU A 40 -4.67 9.04 -8.17
CA GLU A 40 -6.07 9.12 -7.73
C GLU A 40 -6.20 9.83 -6.37
N ALA A 41 -5.36 9.48 -5.40
CA ALA A 41 -5.38 10.11 -4.08
C ALA A 41 -5.10 11.62 -4.16
N ILE A 42 -4.14 12.03 -4.98
CA ILE A 42 -3.83 13.45 -5.24
C ILE A 42 -5.05 14.16 -5.85
N GLN A 43 -5.68 13.56 -6.85
CA GLN A 43 -6.87 14.14 -7.50
C GLN A 43 -8.03 14.33 -6.52
N ARG A 44 -8.14 13.45 -5.52
CA ARG A 44 -9.15 13.55 -4.46
C ARG A 44 -8.75 14.44 -3.28
N GLY A 45 -7.61 15.13 -3.37
CA GLY A 45 -7.14 16.09 -2.36
C GLY A 45 -6.46 15.47 -1.14
N ALA A 46 -6.07 14.19 -1.19
CA ALA A 46 -5.29 13.60 -0.11
C ALA A 46 -3.90 14.23 -0.03
N ARG A 47 -3.50 14.67 1.17
CA ARG A 47 -2.17 15.24 1.44
C ARG A 47 -1.15 14.17 1.83
N PHE A 48 -1.61 13.09 2.44
CA PHE A 48 -0.78 12.03 2.99
C PHE A 48 -1.26 10.65 2.51
N LEU A 49 -0.31 9.75 2.30
CA LEU A 49 -0.60 8.34 2.02
C LEU A 49 -0.13 7.44 3.15
N THR A 50 -0.91 6.41 3.43
CA THR A 50 -0.52 5.31 4.33
C THR A 50 -0.61 3.97 3.61
N ILE A 51 0.23 3.04 4.03
CA ILE A 51 0.25 1.66 3.54
C ILE A 51 0.80 0.77 4.65
N ASP A 52 0.22 -0.42 4.81
CA ASP A 52 0.90 -1.52 5.48
C ASP A 52 1.75 -2.27 4.46
N ALA A 53 3.07 -2.09 4.55
CA ALA A 53 4.01 -2.59 3.56
C ALA A 53 4.70 -3.86 4.08
N SER A 54 4.44 -4.98 3.40
CA SER A 54 5.19 -6.22 3.60
C SER A 54 6.69 -6.03 3.37
N PRO A 55 7.56 -6.92 3.88
CA PRO A 55 9.01 -6.85 3.67
C PRO A 55 9.43 -6.74 2.21
N MET A 56 8.67 -7.34 1.28
CA MET A 56 8.93 -7.25 -0.17
C MET A 56 8.59 -5.87 -0.73
N SER A 57 7.48 -5.27 -0.30
CA SER A 57 7.04 -3.96 -0.80
C SER A 57 7.75 -2.78 -0.14
N ARG A 58 8.17 -2.91 1.14
CA ARG A 58 8.80 -1.85 1.92
C ARG A 58 9.96 -1.14 1.19
N PRO A 59 10.99 -1.83 0.67
CA PRO A 59 12.09 -1.16 -0.02
C PRO A 59 11.65 -0.45 -1.32
N ILE A 60 10.55 -0.89 -1.94
CA ILE A 60 10.01 -0.24 -3.14
C ILE A 60 9.35 1.08 -2.76
N VAL A 61 8.43 1.07 -1.79
CA VAL A 61 7.69 2.28 -1.40
C VAL A 61 8.59 3.31 -0.71
N GLN A 62 9.64 2.88 0.00
CA GLN A 62 10.64 3.78 0.58
C GLN A 62 11.36 4.64 -0.49
N ARG A 63 11.62 4.07 -1.68
CA ARG A 63 12.19 4.84 -2.80
C ARG A 63 11.26 5.93 -3.32
N PHE A 64 9.96 5.82 -3.05
CA PHE A 64 8.94 6.82 -3.38
C PHE A 64 8.57 7.72 -2.20
N GLY A 65 9.43 7.79 -1.17
CA GLY A 65 9.29 8.74 -0.07
C GLY A 65 8.45 8.27 1.11
N PHE A 66 7.95 7.02 1.10
CA PHE A 66 7.31 6.44 2.29
C PHE A 66 8.32 6.26 3.42
N ARG A 67 7.91 6.61 4.64
CA ARG A 67 8.70 6.44 5.87
C ARG A 67 8.01 5.44 6.78
N GLN A 68 8.79 4.55 7.39
CA GLN A 68 8.24 3.62 8.38
C GLN A 68 7.89 4.38 9.66
N ILE A 69 6.64 4.25 10.11
CA ILE A 69 6.15 4.88 11.35
C ILE A 69 6.06 3.84 12.47
N THR A 70 5.59 2.63 12.15
CA THR A 70 5.42 1.52 13.09
C THR A 70 5.49 0.18 12.36
N THR A 71 5.29 -0.92 13.09
CA THR A 71 5.23 -2.29 12.57
C THR A 71 3.91 -2.91 12.99
N ALA A 72 3.18 -3.49 12.03
CA ALA A 72 2.04 -4.36 12.29
C ALA A 72 2.51 -5.83 12.36
N CYS A 73 1.87 -6.62 13.21
CA CYS A 73 2.14 -8.05 13.36
C CYS A 73 0.83 -8.81 13.23
N ASP A 74 0.74 -9.68 12.23
CA ASP A 74 -0.43 -10.51 12.00
C ASP A 74 -0.37 -11.74 12.91
N TYR A 75 -1.50 -12.08 13.54
CA TYR A 75 -1.68 -13.30 14.32
C TYR A 75 -2.75 -14.16 13.66
N THR A 76 -2.44 -15.44 13.49
CA THR A 76 -3.43 -16.44 13.08
C THR A 76 -4.02 -17.05 14.34
N TRP A 77 -5.36 -17.03 14.44
CA TRP A 77 -6.07 -17.71 15.51
C TRP A 77 -6.40 -19.13 15.07
N GLU A 78 -6.07 -20.10 15.91
CA GLU A 78 -6.43 -21.50 15.75
C GLU A 78 -7.44 -21.87 16.86
N PRO A 79 -8.70 -22.21 16.53
CA PRO A 79 -9.66 -22.64 17.53
C PRO A 79 -9.19 -23.91 18.25
N PRO A 80 -9.54 -24.10 19.53
CA PRO A 80 -9.37 -25.39 20.20
C PRO A 80 -10.13 -26.48 19.44
N GLN A 81 -9.57 -27.69 19.40
CA GLN A 81 -10.25 -28.88 18.87
C GLN A 81 -11.47 -29.26 19.69
#